data_AF-A0A1M5UIC4-F1
#
_entry.id   AF-A0A1M5UIC4-F1
#
_cell.length_a   1.000
_cell.length_b   1.000
_cell.length_c   1.000
_cell.angle_alpha   90.00
_cell.angle_beta   90.00
_cell.angle_gamma   90.00
#
_symmetry.space_group_name_H-M   'P 1'
#
loop_
_entity.id
_entity.type
_entity.pdbx_description
1 polymer ?
#
loop_
_entity_poly.entity_id
_entity_poly.type
_entity_poly.pdbx_seq_one_letter_code
_entity_poly.pdbx_strand_id
1 'polypeptide(L)'
;MTLKLPPSGEDRWRLASHARVIVYETDDGNELLTVYDCGAAQRPPSAQVIGNLVRVNAAHELERGPTGYVVSMREPAELVKQDPDHYRIEAVDGDDDGGATGDVAGDADPDADTDRDAA
;
A
#
# COMPACT_ATOMS: atom_id res chain seq x y z
N MET A 1 -17.95 7.21 3.77
CA MET A 1 -16.70 6.77 3.14
C MET A 1 -16.84 5.29 2.83
N THR A 2 -16.74 4.90 1.55
CA THR A 2 -16.80 3.48 1.16
C THR A 2 -15.41 3.08 0.72
N LEU A 3 -14.77 2.22 1.51
CA LEU A 3 -13.48 1.61 1.19
C LEU A 3 -13.75 0.13 0.88
N LYS A 4 -13.68 -0.24 -0.39
CA LYS A 4 -13.83 -1.63 -0.89
C LYS A 4 -12.51 -2.17 -1.45
N LEU A 5 -11.39 -1.61 -1.03
CA LEU A 5 -10.07 -2.12 -1.38
C LEU A 5 -9.70 -3.27 -0.44
N PRO A 6 -9.01 -4.31 -0.95
CA PRO A 6 -8.44 -5.32 -0.09
C PRO A 6 -7.42 -4.66 0.85
N PRO A 7 -7.65 -4.74 2.18
CA PRO A 7 -6.66 -4.24 3.14
C PRO A 7 -5.41 -5.13 3.04
N SER A 8 -4.25 -4.49 2.91
CA SER A 8 -2.93 -5.15 2.94
C SER A 8 -2.25 -5.01 4.30
N GLY A 9 -2.84 -4.23 5.22
CA GLY A 9 -2.36 -4.01 6.58
C GLY A 9 -3.20 -2.96 7.31
N GLU A 10 -2.78 -2.58 8.52
CA GLU A 10 -3.33 -1.43 9.23
C GLU A 10 -3.07 -0.16 8.40
N ASP A 11 -4.15 0.52 7.98
CA ASP A 11 -4.07 1.74 7.17
C ASP A 11 -3.36 1.56 5.81
N ARG A 12 -3.37 0.33 5.27
CA ARG A 12 -2.78 -0.01 3.96
C ARG A 12 -3.76 -0.76 3.07
N TRP A 13 -3.78 -0.41 1.78
CA TRP A 13 -4.68 -1.01 0.79
C TRP A 13 -3.93 -1.35 -0.49
N ARG A 14 -4.16 -2.57 -1.00
CA ARG A 14 -3.50 -3.04 -2.22
C ARG A 14 -4.18 -2.44 -3.46
N LEU A 15 -3.37 -1.99 -4.41
CA LEU A 15 -3.75 -1.42 -5.70
C LEU A 15 -3.22 -2.33 -6.81
N ALA A 16 -4.08 -2.66 -7.78
CA ALA A 16 -3.65 -3.39 -8.96
C ALA A 16 -2.77 -2.53 -9.90
N SER A 17 -2.04 -3.19 -10.79
CA SER A 17 -1.12 -2.57 -11.77
C SER A 17 -1.76 -1.66 -12.81
N HIS A 18 -3.09 -1.61 -12.83
CA HIS A 18 -3.93 -0.81 -13.73
C HIS A 18 -4.93 0.02 -12.92
N ALA A 19 -4.60 0.28 -11.65
CA ALA A 19 -5.37 1.15 -10.81
C ALA A 19 -5.20 2.60 -11.27
N ARG A 20 -6.28 3.38 -11.15
CA ARG A 20 -6.29 4.82 -11.44
C ARG A 20 -6.75 5.58 -10.20
N VAL A 21 -6.01 6.62 -9.85
CA VAL A 21 -6.28 7.50 -8.72
C VAL A 21 -6.60 8.86 -9.29
N ILE A 22 -7.82 9.33 -9.12
CA ILE A 22 -8.24 10.66 -9.54
C ILE A 22 -8.23 11.56 -8.32
N VAL A 23 -7.42 12.61 -8.36
CA VAL A 23 -7.39 13.64 -7.34
C VAL A 23 -8.21 14.82 -7.84
N TYR A 24 -9.28 15.13 -7.13
CA TYR A 24 -10.10 16.31 -7.38
C TYR A 24 -9.77 17.36 -6.34
N GLU A 25 -9.29 18.52 -6.80
CA GLU A 25 -9.07 19.68 -5.96
C GLU A 25 -10.40 20.43 -5.81
N THR A 26 -10.85 20.63 -4.57
CA THR A 26 -12.07 21.40 -4.28
C THR A 26 -11.71 22.83 -3.88
N ASP A 27 -12.60 23.78 -4.19
CA ASP A 27 -12.41 25.21 -3.86
C ASP A 27 -12.32 25.45 -2.34
N ASP A 28 -12.93 24.56 -1.54
CA ASP A 28 -12.86 24.54 -0.08
C ASP A 28 -11.47 24.15 0.49
N GLY A 29 -10.48 23.89 -0.36
CA GLY A 29 -9.12 23.50 0.04
C GLY A 29 -8.99 22.03 0.46
N ASN A 30 -10.03 21.23 0.25
CA ASN A 30 -9.98 19.78 0.44
C ASN A 30 -9.65 19.09 -0.89
N GLU A 31 -8.93 17.98 -0.82
CA GLU A 31 -8.64 17.13 -1.96
C GLU A 31 -9.40 15.81 -1.82
N LEU A 32 -10.14 15.43 -2.87
CA LEU A 32 -10.87 14.17 -2.92
C LEU A 32 -10.12 13.19 -3.81
N LEU A 33 -9.54 12.15 -3.20
CA LEU A 33 -8.89 11.04 -3.89
C LEU A 33 -9.94 9.97 -4.18
N THR A 34 -10.12 9.68 -5.46
CA THR A 34 -10.98 8.60 -5.95
C THR A 34 -10.12 7.51 -6.56
N VAL A 35 -10.07 6.35 -5.90
CA VAL A 35 -9.26 5.21 -6.33
C VAL A 35 -10.14 4.19 -7.05
N TYR A 36 -9.68 3.74 -8.22
CA TYR A 36 -10.27 2.64 -8.97
C TYR A 36 -9.22 1.53 -9.12
N ASP A 37 -9.51 0.36 -8.58
CA ASP A 37 -8.60 -0.79 -8.59
C ASP A 37 -8.57 -1.52 -9.94
N CYS A 38 -9.63 -1.39 -10.74
CA CYS A 38 -9.71 -2.02 -12.06
C CYS A 38 -9.95 -0.93 -13.11
N GLY A 39 -8.99 -0.71 -14.00
CA GLY A 39 -9.03 0.22 -15.14
C GLY A 39 -10.22 0.07 -16.11
N ALA A 40 -11.18 -0.81 -15.83
CA ALA A 40 -12.49 -0.77 -16.46
C ALA A 40 -13.25 0.47 -15.97
N ALA A 41 -13.43 1.45 -16.88
CA ALA A 41 -14.14 2.70 -16.63
C ALA A 41 -15.59 2.56 -16.10
N GLN A 42 -16.12 1.34 -16.09
CA GLN A 42 -17.50 1.00 -15.76
C GLN A 42 -17.71 0.39 -14.36
N ARG A 43 -16.66 0.25 -13.52
CA ARG A 43 -16.86 -0.16 -12.13
C ARG A 43 -17.04 1.06 -11.21
N PRO A 44 -17.90 0.93 -10.17
CA PRO A 44 -17.97 1.96 -9.13
C PRO A 44 -16.57 2.14 -8.50
N PRO A 45 -16.24 3.35 -8.05
CA PRO A 45 -14.95 3.63 -7.42
C PRO A 45 -14.74 2.66 -6.24
N SER A 46 -13.56 2.03 -6.19
CA SER A 46 -13.22 1.04 -5.16
C SER A 46 -12.99 1.73 -3.82
N ALA A 47 -12.44 2.94 -3.82
CA ALA A 47 -12.34 3.78 -2.63
C ALA A 47 -12.48 5.26 -2.98
N GLN A 48 -13.04 6.01 -2.04
CA GLN A 48 -13.12 7.47 -2.07
C GLN A 48 -12.71 7.99 -0.69
N VAL A 49 -11.62 8.76 -0.64
CA VAL A 49 -11.07 9.34 0.58
C VAL A 49 -10.80 10.82 0.38
N ILE A 50 -11.00 11.60 1.43
CA ILE A 50 -10.62 13.02 1.47
C ILE A 50 -9.24 13.08 2.10
N GLY A 51 -8.31 13.81 1.47
CA GLY A 51 -6.95 14.05 1.93
C GLY A 51 -6.01 14.39 0.78
N ASN A 52 -4.72 14.50 1.04
CA ASN A 52 -3.67 14.87 0.09
C ASN A 52 -2.82 13.64 -0.28
N LEU A 53 -2.54 13.49 -1.57
CA LEU A 53 -1.59 12.50 -2.07
C LEU A 53 -0.16 13.08 -2.00
N VAL A 54 0.56 12.76 -0.93
CA VAL A 54 1.87 13.39 -0.67
C VAL A 54 2.97 12.88 -1.58
N ARG A 55 2.93 11.59 -1.97
CA ARG A 55 3.97 10.96 -2.78
C ARG A 55 3.47 9.68 -3.44
N VAL A 56 3.93 9.46 -4.67
CA VAL A 56 3.77 8.22 -5.43
C VAL A 56 5.16 7.67 -5.75
N ASN A 57 5.49 6.54 -5.15
CA ASN A 57 6.78 5.85 -5.29
C ASN A 57 6.65 4.56 -6.12
N ALA A 58 5.72 4.56 -7.08
CA ALA A 58 5.47 3.49 -8.05
C ALA A 58 5.50 4.06 -9.47
N ALA A 59 5.80 3.26 -10.49
CA ALA A 59 5.67 3.73 -11.87
C ALA A 59 4.21 4.09 -12.17
N HIS A 60 4.03 5.34 -12.55
CA HIS A 60 2.74 5.92 -12.81
C HIS A 60 2.80 6.89 -13.97
N GLU A 61 1.67 7.06 -14.62
CA GLU A 61 1.41 8.17 -15.50
C GLU A 61 0.53 9.19 -14.80
N LEU A 62 0.94 10.45 -14.87
CA LEU A 62 0.20 11.57 -14.33
C LEU A 62 -0.39 12.38 -15.47
N GLU A 63 -1.71 12.44 -15.54
CA GLU A 63 -2.47 13.25 -16.48
C GLU A 63 -3.12 14.42 -15.71
N ARG A 64 -2.73 15.65 -16.04
CA ARG A 64 -3.30 16.84 -15.39
C ARG A 64 -4.58 17.26 -16.09
N GLY A 65 -5.65 17.41 -15.32
CA GLY A 65 -6.93 17.92 -15.77
C GLY A 65 -7.18 19.36 -15.30
N PRO A 66 -8.29 19.98 -15.73
CA PRO A 66 -8.66 21.34 -15.34
C PRO A 66 -9.14 21.47 -13.87
N THR A 67 -9.50 20.36 -13.21
CA THR A 67 -10.05 20.32 -11.85
C THR A 67 -9.24 19.40 -10.91
N GLY A 68 -8.01 19.08 -11.29
CA GLY A 68 -7.14 18.15 -10.55
C GLY A 68 -6.28 17.29 -11.47
N TYR A 69 -5.94 16.07 -11.06
CA TYR A 69 -5.05 15.19 -11.80
C TYR A 69 -5.40 13.71 -11.64
N VAL A 70 -5.10 12.93 -12.66
CA VAL A 70 -5.31 11.48 -12.70
C VAL A 70 -3.94 10.81 -12.68
N VAL A 71 -3.75 9.91 -11.74
CA VAL A 71 -2.55 9.08 -11.60
C VAL A 71 -2.93 7.66 -12.00
N SER A 72 -2.45 7.20 -13.14
CA SER A 72 -2.64 5.83 -13.62
C SER A 72 -1.43 5.00 -13.25
N MET A 73 -1.61 3.98 -12.40
CA MET A 73 -0.55 3.03 -12.05
C MET A 73 -0.18 2.22 -13.29
N ARG A 74 1.12 1.93 -13.44
CA ARG A 74 1.68 1.04 -14.46
C ARG A 74 2.18 -0.28 -13.87
N GLU A 75 2.28 -0.35 -12.55
CA GLU A 75 2.79 -1.49 -11.78
C GLU A 75 1.95 -1.66 -10.50
N PRO A 76 1.93 -2.85 -9.88
CA PRO A 76 1.18 -3.06 -8.65
C PRO A 76 1.75 -2.23 -7.50
N ALA A 77 0.86 -1.66 -6.69
CA ALA A 77 1.23 -0.70 -5.65
C ALA A 77 0.35 -0.84 -4.41
N GLU A 78 0.70 -0.16 -3.34
CA GLU A 78 -0.07 -0.09 -2.11
C GLU A 78 -0.29 1.36 -1.69
N LEU A 79 -1.52 1.68 -1.32
CA LEU A 79 -1.88 2.94 -0.69
C LEU A 79 -1.68 2.82 0.82
N VAL A 80 -0.81 3.65 1.38
CA VAL A 80 -0.50 3.72 2.81
C VAL A 80 -0.97 5.08 3.34
N LYS A 81 -1.86 5.08 4.33
CA LYS A 81 -2.23 6.31 5.04
C LYS A 81 -1.20 6.59 6.13
N GLN A 82 -0.56 7.76 6.06
CA GLN A 82 0.40 8.21 7.08
C GLN A 82 -0.25 9.10 8.15
N ASP A 83 -1.18 9.96 7.73
CA ASP A 83 -1.90 10.90 8.58
C ASP A 83 -3.40 10.87 8.26
N PRO A 84 -4.27 11.49 9.08
CA PRO A 84 -5.70 11.63 8.78
C PRO A 84 -5.97 12.06 7.32
N ASP A 85 -5.14 12.96 6.80
CA ASP A 85 -5.28 13.54 5.46
C ASP A 85 -4.03 13.36 4.59
N HIS A 86 -3.08 12.47 4.93
CA HIS A 86 -1.92 12.21 4.05
C HIS A 86 -1.86 10.74 3.61
N TYR A 87 -1.85 10.55 2.30
CA TYR A 87 -1.76 9.25 1.66
C TYR A 87 -0.49 9.15 0.81
N ARG A 88 0.21 8.02 0.90
CA ARG A 88 1.39 7.69 0.09
C ARG A 88 1.10 6.44 -0.72
N ILE A 89 1.58 6.38 -1.95
CA ILE A 89 1.59 5.15 -2.75
C ILE A 89 3.01 4.61 -2.79
N GLU A 90 3.18 3.34 -2.43
CA GLU A 90 4.45 2.61 -2.50
C GLU A 90 4.32 1.50 -3.54
N ALA A 91 5.32 1.32 -4.39
CA ALA A 91 5.39 0.16 -5.28
C ALA A 91 5.45 -1.12 -4.45
N VAL A 92 4.67 -2.13 -4.87
CA VAL A 92 4.93 -3.50 -4.43
C VAL A 92 5.45 -4.26 -5.63
N ASP A 93 6.75 -4.54 -5.62
CA ASP A 93 7.29 -5.57 -6.50
C ASP A 93 6.47 -6.85 -6.25
N GLY A 94 5.86 -7.38 -7.30
CA GLY A 94 4.86 -8.44 -7.22
C GLY A 94 5.40 -9.81 -6.82
N ASP A 95 6.43 -9.87 -5.98
CA ASP A 95 7.12 -11.07 -5.52
C ASP A 95 7.15 -11.11 -3.98
N ASP A 96 5.98 -11.35 -3.38
CA ASP A 96 5.89 -12.03 -2.07
C ASP A 96 4.89 -13.17 -2.24
N ASP A 97 5.32 -14.19 -2.98
CA ASP A 97 5.04 -15.58 -2.63
C ASP A 97 6.17 -16.01 -1.67
N GLY A 98 6.09 -15.66 -0.39
CA GLY A 98 6.99 -16.27 0.60
C GLY A 98 7.38 -15.41 1.80
N GLY A 99 6.60 -15.51 2.87
CA GLY A 99 7.03 -14.96 4.15
C GLY A 99 6.19 -15.41 5.32
N ALA A 100 6.02 -16.72 5.50
CA ALA A 100 5.55 -17.27 6.77
C ALA A 100 6.28 -16.56 7.92
N THR A 101 5.49 -15.89 8.76
CA THR A 101 5.92 -15.26 10.00
C THR A 101 6.76 -16.27 10.80
N GLY A 102 7.95 -15.84 11.20
CA GLY A 102 8.95 -16.73 11.78
C GLY A 102 8.52 -17.41 13.07
N ASP A 103 8.72 -18.72 13.09
CA ASP A 103 9.02 -19.47 14.31
C ASP A 103 10.54 -19.61 14.40
N VAL A 104 11.19 -18.67 15.09
CA VAL A 104 12.54 -18.87 15.62
C VAL A 104 12.43 -18.91 17.14
N ALA A 105 11.85 -20.00 17.64
CA ALA A 105 12.28 -20.57 18.91
C ALA A 105 13.37 -21.59 18.51
N GLY A 106 14.66 -21.36 18.74
CA GLY A 106 15.19 -20.94 20.03
C GLY A 106 15.09 -22.10 21.02
N ASP A 107 15.57 -23.30 20.64
CA ASP A 107 16.00 -24.28 21.63
C ASP A 107 17.53 -24.33 21.57
N ALA A 108 18.10 -23.85 22.66
CA ALA A 108 19.52 -23.85 22.90
C ALA A 108 20.02 -25.30 22.90
N ASP A 109 21.22 -25.48 22.35
CA ASP A 109 22.06 -26.63 22.57
C ASP A 109 22.98 -26.29 23.77
N PRO A 110 22.73 -26.78 25.00
CA PRO A 110 23.70 -26.64 26.08
C PRO A 110 24.17 -28.00 26.59
N ASP A 111 24.71 -28.86 25.74
CA ASP A 111 25.58 -29.94 26.22
C ASP A 111 27.05 -29.52 26.07
N ALA A 112 27.41 -28.58 26.94
CA ALA A 112 28.77 -28.28 27.31
C ALA A 112 29.35 -29.48 28.07
N ASP A 113 30.04 -30.36 27.35
CA ASP A 113 30.92 -31.38 27.91
C ASP A 113 32.14 -30.68 28.56
N THR A 114 32.05 -30.38 29.85
CA THR A 114 33.19 -30.08 30.71
C THR A 114 32.87 -30.50 32.14
N ASP A 115 33.17 -31.75 32.47
CA ASP A 115 33.46 -32.24 33.82
C ASP A 115 34.24 -33.57 33.68
N ARG A 116 35.57 -33.62 33.80
CA ARG A 116 36.35 -33.61 35.04
C ARG A 116 35.98 -34.77 35.99
N ASP A 117 36.56 -35.97 35.78
CA ASP A 117 37.23 -36.78 36.83
C ASP A 117 37.68 -38.16 36.30
N ALA A 118 38.95 -38.50 36.52
CA ALA A 118 39.45 -39.83 36.91
C ALA A 118 40.99 -39.87 36.73
N ALA A 119 41.70 -39.55 37.81
CA ALA A 119 43.07 -39.97 38.05
C ALA A 119 43.06 -41.22 38.95
#